data_AF-A0A9E5HY69-F1
#
_entry.id   AF-A0A9E5HY69-F1
#
_cell.length_a   1.000
_cell.length_b   1.000
_cell.length_c   1.000
_cell.angle_alpha   90.00
_cell.angle_beta   90.00
_cell.angle_gamma   90.00
#
_symmetry.space_group_name_H-M   'P 1'
#
loop_
_entity.id
_entity.type
_entity.pdbx_description
1 polymer ?
#
loop_
_entity_poly.entity_id
_entity_poly.type
_entity_poly.pdbx_seq_one_letter_code
_entity_poly.pdbx_strand_id
1 'polypeptide(L)' 'MSTPLAQLFKKTQSENRAALIAYIPAGYPTQEGCKAVIDAFADSGVDAIEIG' A
#
# COMPACT_ATOMS: atom_id res chain seq x y z
N MET A 1 -13.07 -10.69 14.15
CA MET A 1 -11.89 -9.81 14.27
C MET A 1 -11.76 -9.00 12.98
N SER A 2 -11.35 -7.73 13.04
CA SER A 2 -11.19 -6.88 11.84
C SER A 2 -9.76 -6.97 11.31
N THR A 3 -9.57 -7.34 10.05
CA THR A 3 -8.24 -7.39 9.40
C THR A 3 -7.68 -5.96 9.21
N PRO A 4 -6.36 -5.79 9.03
CA PRO A 4 -5.76 -4.49 8.70
C PRO A 4 -6.41 -3.84 7.47
N LEU A 5 -6.67 -4.61 6.42
CA LEU A 5 -7.34 -4.12 5.20
C LEU A 5 -8.77 -3.63 5.48
N ALA A 6 -9.53 -4.33 6.33
CA ALA A 6 -10.86 -3.88 6.72
C ALA A 6 -10.82 -2.61 7.58
N GLN A 7 -9.77 -2.43 8.40
CA GLN A 7 -9.57 -1.21 9.19
C GLN A 7 -9.22 0.00 8.31
N LEU A 8 -8.36 -0.22 7.31
CA LEU A 8 -8.00 0.79 6.30
C LEU A 8 -9.24 1.35 5.61
N PHE A 9 -10.11 0.50 5.05
CA PHE A 9 -11.29 0.99 4.34
C PHE A 9 -12.26 1.75 5.24
N LYS A 10 -12.41 1.33 6.50
CA LYS A 10 -13.20 2.08 7.49
C LYS A 10 -12.61 3.46 7.75
N LYS A 11 -11.28 3.57 7.87
CA LYS A 11 -10.57 4.83 8.07
C LYS A 11 -10.75 5.76 6.88
N THR A 12 -10.45 5.31 5.66
CA THR A 12 -10.56 6.17 4.46
C THR A 12 -12.01 6.64 4.23
N GLN A 13 -12.99 5.78 4.50
CA GLN A 13 -14.41 6.15 4.48
C GLN A 13 -14.74 7.25 5.52
N SER A 14 -14.25 7.12 6.76
CA SER A 14 -14.47 8.14 7.80
C SER A 14 -13.80 9.49 7.48
N GLU A 15 -12.72 9.46 6.70
CA GLU A 15 -12.01 10.64 6.20
C GLU A 15 -12.65 11.21 4.91
N ASN A 16 -13.76 10.64 4.44
CA ASN A 16 -14.46 11.01 3.21
C ASN A 16 -13.53 11.05 1.98
N ARG A 17 -12.64 10.06 1.87
CA ARG A 17 -11.72 9.92 0.74
C ARG A 17 -11.62 8.48 0.24
N ALA A 18 -11.16 8.35 -1.00
CA ALA A 18 -10.77 7.05 -1.54
C ALA A 18 -9.47 6.55 -0.87
N ALA A 19 -9.27 5.24 -0.90
CA ALA A 19 -8.00 4.61 -0.55
C ALA A 19 -7.05 4.64 -1.75
N LEU A 20 -5.78 5.01 -1.52
CA LEU A 20 -4.71 4.90 -2.50
C LEU A 20 -3.97 3.58 -2.29
N ILE A 21 -4.09 2.65 -3.24
CA ILE A 21 -3.43 1.35 -3.18
C ILE A 21 -2.39 1.29 -4.30
N ALA A 22 -1.12 1.20 -3.94
CA ALA A 22 -0.04 1.04 -4.91
C ALA A 22 0.12 -0.43 -5.30
N TYR A 23 0.57 -0.68 -6.52
CA TYR A 23 0.85 -2.03 -7.02
C TYR A 23 2.31 -2.14 -7.45
N ILE A 24 2.96 -3.26 -7.10
CA ILE A 24 4.30 -3.60 -7.58
C ILE A 24 4.47 -5.12 -7.78
N PRO A 25 5.06 -5.59 -8.90
CA PRO A 25 5.46 -6.98 -9.04
C PRO A 25 6.66 -7.31 -8.14
N ALA A 26 6.59 -8.41 -7.39
CA ALA A 26 7.67 -8.82 -6.49
C ALA A 26 9.01 -8.98 -7.22
N GLY A 27 10.00 -8.22 -6.77
CA GLY A 27 11.38 -8.32 -7.29
C GLY A 27 11.64 -7.64 -8.63
N TYR A 28 10.70 -6.87 -9.18
CA TYR A 28 10.92 -6.08 -10.39
C TYR A 28 11.44 -4.66 -10.10
N PRO A 29 12.39 -4.12 -10.89
CA PRO A 29 13.22 -4.83 -11.86
C PRO A 29 14.30 -5.69 -11.16
N THR A 30 14.59 -5.42 -9.89
CA THR A 30 15.46 -6.24 -9.02
C THR A 30 14.86 -6.32 -7.61
N GLN A 31 15.30 -7.29 -6.80
CA GLN A 31 14.84 -7.41 -5.41
C GLN A 31 15.18 -6.19 -4.57
N GLU A 32 16.37 -5.60 -4.75
CA GLU A 32 16.81 -4.39 -4.06
C GLU A 32 15.98 -3.18 -4.50
N GLY A 33 15.75 -3.03 -5.80
CA GLY A 33 14.88 -1.97 -6.33
C GLY A 33 13.44 -2.09 -5.82
N CYS A 34 12.90 -3.31 -5.79
CA CYS A 34 11.56 -3.58 -5.27
C CYS A 34 11.42 -3.15 -3.80
N LYS A 35 12.43 -3.43 -2.96
CA LYS A 35 12.44 -2.98 -1.55
C LYS A 35 12.45 -1.46 -1.45
N ALA A 36 13.32 -0.80 -2.20
CA ALA A 36 13.38 0.66 -2.22
C ALA A 36 12.06 1.31 -2.68
N VAL A 37 11.34 0.70 -3.63
CA VAL A 37 10.03 1.19 -4.06
C VAL A 37 8.94 0.97 -2.99
N ILE A 38 8.98 -0.16 -2.26
CA ILE A 38 8.06 -0.39 -1.13
C ILE A 38 8.26 0.68 -0.05
N ASP A 39 9.51 0.99 0.30
CA ASP A 39 9.83 2.06 1.25
C ASP A 39 9.32 3.42 0.73
N ALA A 40 9.57 3.73 -0.54
CA ALA A 40 9.10 4.97 -1.15
C ALA A 40 7.55 5.09 -1.16
N PHE A 41 6.83 4.00 -1.41
CA PHE A 41 5.36 3.98 -1.33
C PHE A 41 4.87 4.26 0.09
N ALA A 42 5.47 3.61 1.10
CA ALA A 42 5.12 3.83 2.50
C ALA A 42 5.32 5.29 2.91
N ASP A 43 6.44 5.91 2.49
CA ASP A 43 6.74 7.32 2.75
C ASP A 43 5.84 8.30 2.00
N SER A 44 5.28 7.88 0.85
CA SER A 44 4.44 8.72 -0.01
C SER A 44 2.95 8.74 0.39
N GLY A 45 2.58 8.03 1.46
CA GLY A 45 1.22 8.06 2.00
C GLY A 45 0.22 7.17 1.28
N VAL A 46 0.68 6.08 0.65
CA VAL A 46 -0.25 5.04 0.17
C VAL A 46 -0.92 4.36 1.38
N ASP A 47 -2.18 3.98 1.24
CA ASP A 47 -2.90 3.30 2.32
C ASP A 47 -2.53 1.80 2.39
N ALA A 48 -2.28 1.20 1.23
CA ALA A 48 -1.83 -0.20 1.11
C ALA A 48 -0.94 -0.39 -0.12
N ILE A 49 -0.22 -1.50 -0.11
CA ILE A 49 0.60 -1.97 -1.24
C ILE A 49 0.12 -3.38 -1.61
N GLU A 50 -0.30 -3.53 -2.85
CA GLU A 50 -0.56 -4.82 -3.48
C GLU A 50 0.71 -5.32 -4.14
N ILE A 51 1.11 -6.54 -3.81
CA ILE A 51 2.31 -7.18 -4.35
C ILE A 51 1.88 -8.31 -5.28
N GLY A 52 2.27 -8.21 -6.55
CA GLY A 52 2.06 -9.23 -7.58
C GLY A 52 3.16 -10.28 -7.62
#